data_AF-A0A0P9QGK6-F1
#
_entry.id   AF-A0A0P9QGK6-F1
#
_cell.length_a   1.000
_cell.length_b   1.000
_cell.length_c   1.000
_cell.angle_alpha   90.00
_cell.angle_beta   90.00
_cell.angle_gamma   90.00
#
_symmetry.space_group_name_H-M   'P 1'
#
loop_
_entity.id
_entity.type
_entity.pdbx_description
1 polymer ?
#
loop_
_entity_poly.entity_id
_entity_poly.type
_entity_poly.pdbx_seq_one_letter_code
_entity_poly.pdbx_strand_id
1 'polypeptide(L)' 'MLIQIIKRTGLAVNPADISAIFIYTVNHDPVLEVQMRSGAKYGVRHEPNAPLGEDVYQVHKQLLEAK' A
#
# COMPACT_ATOMS: atom_id res chain seq x y z
N MET A 1 7.03 -13.60 1.98
CA MET A 1 7.56 -12.25 2.31
C MET A 1 6.38 -11.38 2.72
N LEU A 2 6.52 -10.55 3.74
CA LEU A 2 5.48 -9.58 4.12
C LEU A 2 5.97 -8.18 3.75
N ILE A 3 5.09 -7.38 3.16
CA ILE A 3 5.36 -5.98 2.82
C ILE A 3 4.48 -5.11 3.69
N GLN A 4 5.12 -4.25 4.48
CA GLN A 4 4.43 -3.30 5.32
C GLN A 4 3.87 -2.16 4.48
N ILE A 5 2.55 -1.94 4.58
CA ILE A 5 1.85 -0.91 3.80
C ILE A 5 1.39 0.25 4.70
N ILE A 6 1.32 0.08 6.02
CA ILE A 6 1.06 1.18 6.98
C ILE A 6 2.02 1.06 8.16
N LYS A 7 2.99 1.97 8.26
CA LYS A 7 3.98 2.09 9.34
C LYS A 7 3.31 2.32 10.67
N ARG A 8 2.37 3.26 10.74
CA ARG A 8 1.68 3.65 11.97
C ARG A 8 1.00 2.49 12.69
N THR A 9 0.39 1.57 11.96
CA THR A 9 -0.35 0.43 12.53
C THR A 9 0.42 -0.89 12.49
N GLY A 10 1.59 -0.92 11.84
CA GLY A 10 2.30 -2.17 11.59
C GLY A 10 1.63 -3.05 10.52
N LEU A 11 0.63 -2.55 9.79
CA LEU A 11 -0.11 -3.36 8.84
C LEU A 11 0.80 -3.79 7.68
N ALA A 12 0.96 -5.09 7.53
CA ALA A 12 1.69 -5.71 6.45
C ALA A 12 0.81 -6.73 5.71
N VAL A 13 1.07 -6.87 4.42
CA VAL A 13 0.34 -7.78 3.52
C VAL A 13 1.30 -8.79 2.90
N ASN A 14 0.79 -9.97 2.60
CA ASN A 14 1.48 -10.97 1.80
C ASN A 14 1.19 -10.72 0.30
N PRO A 15 2.20 -10.45 -0.54
CA PRO A 15 2.00 -10.17 -1.96
C PRO A 15 1.30 -11.29 -2.75
N ALA A 16 1.48 -12.55 -2.34
CA ALA A 16 0.80 -13.69 -2.96
C ALA A 16 -0.74 -13.65 -2.80
N ASP A 17 -1.21 -13.01 -1.73
CA ASP A 17 -2.62 -12.88 -1.39
C ASP A 17 -3.27 -11.64 -2.00
N ILE A 18 -2.54 -10.84 -2.79
CA ILE A 18 -3.04 -9.64 -3.46
C ILE A 18 -3.68 -10.01 -4.80
N SER A 19 -4.89 -9.52 -5.04
CA SER A 19 -5.55 -9.63 -6.34
C SER A 19 -5.25 -8.43 -7.25
N ALA A 20 -5.22 -7.22 -6.69
CA ALA A 20 -4.99 -5.99 -7.45
C ALA A 20 -4.34 -4.89 -6.60
N ILE A 21 -3.64 -3.98 -7.26
CA ILE A 21 -2.97 -2.82 -6.65
C ILE A 21 -3.28 -1.61 -7.53
N PHE A 22 -3.67 -0.49 -6.91
CA PHE A 22 -4.00 0.74 -7.61
C PHE A 22 -3.34 1.93 -6.94
N ILE A 23 -2.88 2.89 -7.74
CA ILE A 23 -2.60 4.25 -7.27
C ILE A 23 -3.62 5.17 -7.92
N TYR A 24 -4.33 5.95 -7.13
CA TYR A 24 -5.25 6.98 -7.59
C TYR A 24 -5.17 8.21 -6.69
N THR A 25 -5.88 9.28 -7.05
CA THR A 25 -5.84 10.54 -6.32
C THR A 25 -7.15 10.77 -5.56
N VAL A 26 -7.06 11.15 -4.29
CA VAL A 26 -8.19 11.59 -3.45
C VAL A 26 -7.87 12.99 -2.94
N ASN A 27 -8.70 13.99 -3.25
CA ASN A 27 -8.47 15.39 -2.84
C ASN A 27 -7.06 15.91 -3.18
N HIS A 28 -6.57 15.61 -4.39
CA HIS A 28 -5.21 15.92 -4.86
C HIS A 28 -4.07 15.12 -4.20
N ASP A 29 -4.35 14.27 -3.20
CA ASP A 29 -3.35 13.41 -2.57
C ASP A 29 -3.33 12.01 -3.21
N PRO A 30 -2.16 11.46 -3.57
CA PRO A 30 -2.04 10.09 -4.03
C PRO A 30 -2.40 9.09 -2.92
N VAL A 31 -3.09 8.02 -3.29
CA VAL A 31 -3.51 6.91 -2.42
C VAL A 31 -3.19 5.59 -3.10
N LEU A 32 -2.56 4.68 -2.36
CA LEU A 32 -2.41 3.28 -2.72
C LEU A 32 -3.60 2.49 -2.17
N GLU A 33 -4.32 1.78 -3.04
CA GLU A 33 -5.25 0.73 -2.62
C GLU A 33 -4.68 -0.65 -2.97
N VAL A 34 -4.65 -1.52 -1.96
CA VAL A 34 -4.33 -2.94 -2.11
C VAL A 34 -5.59 -3.75 -1.88
N GLN A 35 -5.97 -4.54 -2.88
CA GLN A 35 -7.09 -5.48 -2.78
C GLN A 35 -6.57 -6.90 -2.61
N MET A 36 -7.02 -7.56 -1.53
CA MET A 36 -6.69 -8.94 -1.23
C MET A 36 -7.64 -9.89 -1.96
N ARG A 37 -7.17 -11.11 -2.25
CA ARG A 37 -8.00 -12.20 -2.80
C ARG A 37 -9.19 -12.57 -1.92
N SER A 38 -9.10 -12.32 -0.61
CA SER A 38 -10.20 -12.48 0.35
C SER A 38 -11.32 -11.44 0.19
N GLY A 39 -11.11 -10.40 -0.61
CA GLY A 39 -12.02 -9.26 -0.76
C GLY A 39 -11.71 -8.08 0.16
N ALA A 40 -10.80 -8.24 1.13
CA ALA A 40 -10.34 -7.13 1.97
C ALA A 40 -9.62 -6.05 1.15
N LYS A 41 -9.80 -4.79 1.53
CA LYS A 41 -9.17 -3.63 0.89
C LYS A 41 -8.44 -2.78 1.91
N TYR A 42 -7.25 -2.32 1.56
CA TYR A 42 -6.45 -1.43 2.38
C TYR A 42 -6.03 -0.21 1.58
N GLY A 43 -6.35 0.98 2.09
CA GLY A 43 -6.02 2.26 1.49
C GLY A 43 -4.96 3.01 2.31
N VAL A 44 -3.97 3.58 1.63
CA VAL A 44 -2.81 4.25 2.25
C VAL A 44 -2.54 5.56 1.53
N ARG A 45 -2.48 6.67 2.27
CA ARG A 45 -2.18 8.00 1.70
C ARG A 45 -0.67 8.19 1.52
N HIS A 46 -0.30 8.95 0.50
CA HIS A 46 1.07 9.40 0.29
C HIS A 46 1.43 10.53 1.24
N GLU A 47 2.23 10.23 2.24
CA GLU A 47 2.66 11.18 3.27
C GLU A 47 4.17 11.05 3.56
N PRO A 48 5.06 11.04 2.55
CA PRO A 48 6.48 10.69 2.76
C PRO A 48 7.22 11.63 3.71
N ASN A 49 6.71 12.85 3.91
CA ASN A 49 7.29 13.86 4.80
C ASN A 49 6.83 13.72 6.27
N ALA A 50 5.87 12.84 6.57
CA ALA A 50 5.43 12.59 7.94
C ALA A 50 6.32 11.51 8.61
N PRO A 51 6.60 11.60 9.92
CA PRO A 51 7.48 10.65 10.62
C PRO A 51 7.13 9.16 10.47
N LEU A 52 5.85 8.85 10.25
CA LEU A 52 5.32 7.50 10.02
C LEU A 52 4.48 7.43 8.75
N GLY A 53 4.72 8.34 7.81
CA GLY A 53 3.99 8.37 6.56
C GLY A 53 4.61 7.47 5.50
N GLU A 54 3.80 7.18 4.48
CA GLU A 54 4.16 6.24 3.43
C GLU A 54 4.53 6.94 2.14
N ASP A 55 5.57 6.41 1.50
CA ASP A 55 5.78 6.64 0.08
C ASP A 55 5.04 5.53 -0.68
N VAL A 56 3.80 5.83 -1.08
CA VAL A 56 2.96 4.91 -1.85
C VAL A 56 3.61 4.41 -3.14
N TYR A 57 4.52 5.17 -3.76
CA TYR A 57 5.20 4.74 -4.99
C TYR A 57 6.28 3.71 -4.69
N GLN A 58 7.03 3.91 -3.61
CA GLN A 58 7.99 2.93 -3.12
C GLN A 58 7.29 1.63 -2.71
N VAL A 59 6.20 1.72 -1.94
CA VAL A 59 5.42 0.55 -1.50
C VAL A 59 4.85 -0.19 -2.71
N HIS A 60 4.27 0.53 -3.67
CA HIS A 60 3.77 -0.05 -4.92
C HIS A 60 4.85 -0.81 -5.68
N LYS A 61 6.05 -0.22 -5.84
CA LYS A 61 7.19 -0.88 -6.50
C LYS A 61 7.57 -2.17 -5.77
N GLN A 62 7.71 -2.13 -4.45
CA GLN A 62 8.02 -3.33 -3.65
C GLN A 62 6.97 -4.43 -3.83
N LEU A 63 5.69 -4.08 -3.85
CA LEU A 63 4.60 -5.04 -4.06
C LEU A 63 4.63 -5.67 -5.47
N LEU A 64 5.01 -4.91 -6.50
CA LEU A 64 5.16 -5.43 -7.86
C LEU A 64 6.38 -6.32 -8.04
N GLU A 65 7.51 -5.97 -7.42
CA GLU A 65 8.75 -6.77 -7.46
C GLU A 65 8.63 -8.07 -6.66
N ALA A 66 7.71 -8.11 -5.70
CA ALA A 66 7.45 -9.26 -4.85
C ALA A 66 6.47 -10.30 -5.43
N LYS A 67 5.94 -10.04 -6.63
CA LYS A 67 4.88 -10.84 -7.25
C LYS A 67 5.41 -12.01 -8.06
#